data_AF-A0A659UZZ3-F1
#
_entry.id   AF-A0A659UZZ3-F1
#
_cell.length_a   1.000
_cell.length_b   1.000
_cell.length_c   1.000
_cell.angle_alpha   90.00
_cell.angle_beta   90.00
_cell.angle_gamma   90.00
#
_symmetry.space_group_name_H-M   'P 1'
#
loop_
_entity.id
_entity.type
_entity.pdbx_description
1 polymer ?
#
loop_
_entity_poly.entity_id
_entity_poly.type
_entity_poly.pdbx_seq_one_letter_code
_entity_poly.pdbx_strand_id
1 'polypeptide(L)'
;MTDFYNLVPSAPEGRFDGIERPYSPEDVKRLRGSVQIRQSLAEMGANRLWKLIHEDDFVNALGAMSGNQAMQQVRAGLKAIYLSGWQVAADANTASAMYPDQSLYPANAAPELVKRINRTLQRADQIETSEGKGLSVETWFAPIVADPETGFGGPLNAFEIMKAFIEAGAAG
;
A
#
# COMPACT_ATOMS: atom_id res chain seq x y z
N MET A 1 1.22 -2.98 30.17
CA MET A 1 1.85 -4.17 29.54
C MET A 1 1.96 -3.83 28.06
N THR A 2 3.11 -4.05 27.42
CA THR A 2 3.23 -3.77 25.98
C THR A 2 2.48 -4.85 25.19
N ASP A 3 1.53 -4.45 24.37
CA ASP A 3 0.89 -5.32 23.38
C ASP A 3 1.09 -4.74 21.96
N PHE A 4 0.68 -5.48 20.94
CA PHE A 4 0.81 -5.02 19.56
C PHE A 4 -0.08 -3.83 19.21
N TYR A 5 -1.21 -3.63 19.90
CA TYR A 5 -2.10 -2.49 19.69
C TYR A 5 -1.45 -1.18 20.14
N ASN A 6 -0.72 -1.18 21.25
CA ASN A 6 0.04 -0.02 21.70
C ASN A 6 1.21 0.34 20.75
N LEU A 7 1.69 -0.61 19.96
CA LEU A 7 2.74 -0.39 18.97
C LEU A 7 2.20 0.07 17.62
N VAL A 8 0.94 -0.27 17.31
CA VAL A 8 0.24 0.09 16.08
C VAL A 8 -1.06 0.81 16.45
N PRO A 9 -0.98 2.08 16.90
CA PRO A 9 -2.12 2.78 17.51
C PRO A 9 -3.28 3.07 16.55
N SER A 10 -3.08 2.91 15.24
CA SER A 10 -4.13 3.04 14.24
C SER A 10 -4.93 1.75 14.04
N ALA A 11 -4.48 0.61 14.56
CA ALA A 11 -5.14 -0.68 14.33
C ALA A 11 -6.54 -0.71 14.97
N PRO A 12 -7.61 -1.05 14.22
CA PRO A 12 -8.95 -1.18 14.79
C PRO A 12 -9.06 -2.40 15.72
N GLU A 13 -10.06 -2.39 16.60
CA GLU A 13 -10.36 -3.54 17.46
C GLU A 13 -10.54 -4.82 16.62
N GLY A 14 -10.04 -5.95 17.14
CA GLY A 14 -10.07 -7.24 16.44
C GLY A 14 -9.08 -7.40 15.27
N ARG A 15 -8.36 -6.34 14.86
CA ARG A 15 -7.42 -6.39 13.72
C ARG A 15 -6.40 -7.53 13.77
N PHE A 16 -5.98 -7.94 14.96
CA PHE A 16 -4.96 -8.97 15.15
C PHE A 16 -5.50 -10.29 15.72
N ASP A 17 -6.82 -10.47 15.73
CA ASP A 17 -7.45 -11.71 16.19
C ASP A 17 -7.01 -12.88 15.30
N GLY A 18 -6.55 -13.96 15.94
CA GLY A 18 -6.03 -15.15 15.23
C GLY A 18 -4.65 -14.98 14.58
N ILE A 19 -3.98 -13.82 14.73
CA ILE A 19 -2.65 -13.59 14.13
C ILE A 19 -1.52 -13.95 15.10
N GLU A 20 -0.84 -15.06 14.81
CA GLU A 20 0.37 -15.48 15.51
C GLU A 20 1.61 -14.72 15.02
N ARG A 21 2.57 -14.48 15.94
CA ARG A 21 3.85 -13.83 15.63
C ARG A 21 4.99 -14.57 16.31
N PRO A 22 6.06 -14.95 15.57
CA PRO A 22 7.23 -15.59 16.16
C PRO A 22 8.20 -14.58 16.82
N TYR A 23 7.71 -13.41 17.21
CA TYR A 23 8.47 -12.33 17.84
C TYR A 23 7.58 -11.58 18.85
N SER A 24 8.20 -10.92 19.82
CA SER A 24 7.50 -10.24 20.91
C SER A 24 7.25 -8.75 20.63
N PRO A 25 6.32 -8.10 21.35
CA PRO A 25 6.20 -6.64 21.32
C PRO A 25 7.50 -5.91 21.72
N GLU A 26 8.32 -6.51 22.59
CA GLU A 26 9.60 -5.91 23.01
C GLU A 26 10.66 -5.97 21.90
N ASP A 27 10.64 -7.00 21.04
CA ASP A 27 11.50 -7.03 19.84
C ASP A 27 11.18 -5.90 18.88
N VAL A 28 9.90 -5.60 18.67
CA VAL A 28 9.47 -4.48 17.82
C VAL A 28 9.94 -3.15 18.41
N LYS A 29 9.80 -2.94 19.72
CA LYS A 29 10.32 -1.73 20.40
C LYS A 29 11.82 -1.58 20.25
N ARG A 30 12.57 -2.69 20.37
CA ARG A 30 14.02 -2.71 20.24
C ARG A 30 14.49 -2.31 18.84
N LEU A 31 13.74 -2.66 17.79
CA LEU A 31 14.13 -2.45 16.40
C LEU A 31 13.57 -1.17 15.76
N ARG A 32 12.57 -0.51 16.36
CA ARG A 32 11.89 0.66 15.74
C ARG A 32 12.61 2.00 15.86
N GLY A 33 13.75 2.07 16.53
CA GLY A 33 14.47 3.32 16.81
C GLY A 33 13.80 4.18 17.89
N SER A 34 14.31 5.40 18.08
CA SER A 34 13.95 6.29 19.20
C SER A 34 12.92 7.37 18.86
N VAL A 35 12.53 7.51 17.58
CA VAL A 35 11.62 8.55 17.10
C VAL A 35 10.39 7.95 16.45
N GLN A 36 9.25 8.64 16.55
CA GLN A 36 8.02 8.23 15.91
C GLN A 36 7.89 8.87 14.53
N ILE A 37 7.97 8.06 13.48
CA ILE A 37 7.70 8.46 12.10
C ILE A 37 6.32 7.93 11.72
N ARG A 38 5.46 8.78 11.16
CA ARG A 38 4.10 8.42 10.76
C ARG A 38 4.04 8.08 9.27
N GLN A 39 3.34 7.00 8.94
CA GLN A 39 3.12 6.53 7.58
C GLN A 39 1.64 6.68 7.24
N SER A 40 1.17 7.93 7.17
CA SER A 40 -0.27 8.26 7.18
C SER A 40 -1.06 7.58 6.06
N LEU A 41 -0.52 7.51 4.84
CA LEU A 41 -1.22 6.86 3.74
C LEU A 41 -1.35 5.34 3.94
N ALA A 42 -0.32 4.69 4.47
CA ALA A 42 -0.38 3.26 4.81
C ALA A 42 -1.36 3.00 5.97
N GLU A 43 -1.35 3.84 7.01
CA GLU A 43 -2.32 3.75 8.13
C GLU A 43 -3.77 3.88 7.62
N MET A 44 -4.04 4.89 6.78
CA MET A 44 -5.37 5.12 6.20
C MET A 44 -5.78 3.98 5.26
N GLY A 45 -4.89 3.58 4.36
CA GLY A 45 -5.13 2.54 3.37
C GLY A 45 -5.41 1.19 4.02
N ALA A 46 -4.57 0.76 4.97
CA ALA A 46 -4.73 -0.52 5.65
C ALA A 46 -6.05 -0.61 6.42
N ASN A 47 -6.43 0.46 7.12
CA ASN A 47 -7.68 0.49 7.87
C ASN A 47 -8.91 0.55 6.96
N ARG A 48 -8.85 1.31 5.86
CA ARG A 48 -9.92 1.34 4.87
C ARG A 48 -10.07 -0.01 4.19
N LEU A 49 -8.97 -0.64 3.78
CA LEU A 49 -8.99 -1.98 3.17
C LEU A 49 -9.60 -3.00 4.13
N TRP A 50 -9.17 -3.01 5.40
CA TRP A 50 -9.73 -3.88 6.42
C TRP A 50 -11.24 -3.70 6.56
N LYS A 51 -11.73 -2.46 6.62
CA LYS A 51 -13.16 -2.17 6.67
C LYS A 51 -13.90 -2.72 5.43
N LEU A 52 -13.40 -2.40 4.24
CA LEU A 52 -14.03 -2.79 2.98
C LEU A 52 -14.18 -4.30 2.85
N ILE A 53 -13.15 -5.09 3.18
CA ILE A 53 -13.20 -6.55 3.07
C ILE A 53 -14.10 -7.23 4.13
N HIS A 54 -14.53 -6.50 5.17
CA HIS A 54 -15.48 -7.01 6.17
C HIS A 54 -16.92 -6.57 5.92
N GLU A 55 -17.12 -5.41 5.27
CA GLU A 55 -18.45 -4.82 5.08
C GLU A 55 -19.04 -5.06 3.69
N ASP A 56 -18.21 -5.09 2.64
CA ASP A 56 -18.68 -5.34 1.28
C ASP A 56 -18.76 -6.85 1.00
N ASP A 57 -19.69 -7.27 0.13
CA ASP A 57 -19.79 -8.67 -0.33
C ASP A 57 -18.46 -9.18 -0.93
N PHE A 58 -17.77 -8.31 -1.66
CA PHE A 58 -16.41 -8.48 -2.14
C PHE A 58 -15.82 -7.14 -2.57
N VAL A 59 -14.49 -7.05 -2.61
CA VAL A 59 -13.76 -5.88 -3.12
C VAL A 59 -12.99 -6.29 -4.36
N ASN A 60 -13.43 -5.85 -5.54
CA ASN A 60 -12.74 -6.06 -6.80
C ASN A 60 -11.79 -4.91 -7.13
N ALA A 61 -10.71 -5.23 -7.85
CA ALA A 61 -9.70 -4.26 -8.29
C ALA A 61 -9.18 -4.62 -9.69
N LEU A 62 -8.54 -3.65 -10.34
CA LEU A 62 -7.84 -3.82 -11.61
C LEU A 62 -6.36 -3.46 -11.45
N GLY A 63 -5.48 -4.13 -12.20
CA GLY A 63 -4.05 -3.84 -12.22
C GLY A 63 -3.76 -2.46 -12.82
N ALA A 64 -3.11 -1.58 -12.05
CA ALA A 64 -2.66 -0.26 -12.52
C ALA A 64 -1.13 -0.21 -12.67
N MET A 65 -0.66 0.09 -13.89
CA MET A 65 0.75 0.32 -14.23
C MET A 65 1.12 1.81 -14.30
N SER A 66 0.16 2.71 -14.03
CA SER A 66 0.41 4.15 -13.93
C SER A 66 -0.56 4.83 -12.97
N GLY A 67 -0.17 6.01 -12.47
CA GLY A 67 -1.04 6.82 -11.62
C GLY A 67 -2.32 7.30 -12.31
N ASN A 68 -2.29 7.57 -13.62
CA ASN A 68 -3.50 7.95 -14.35
C ASN A 68 -4.49 6.80 -14.49
N GLN A 69 -4.03 5.56 -14.70
CA GLN A 69 -4.92 4.40 -14.69
C GLN A 69 -5.61 4.26 -13.34
N ALA A 70 -4.85 4.33 -12.24
CA ALA A 70 -5.41 4.28 -10.89
C ALA A 70 -6.41 5.42 -10.62
N MET A 71 -6.10 6.65 -11.03
CA MET A 71 -7.01 7.79 -10.92
C MET A 71 -8.34 7.53 -11.64
N GLN A 72 -8.31 6.98 -12.86
CA GLN A 72 -9.55 6.67 -13.58
C GLN A 72 -10.31 5.49 -12.98
N GLN A 73 -9.61 4.47 -12.45
CA GLN A 73 -10.23 3.37 -11.72
C GLN A 73 -11.05 3.88 -10.52
N VAL A 74 -10.46 4.77 -9.71
CA VAL A 74 -11.14 5.40 -8.58
C VAL A 74 -12.28 6.30 -9.05
N ARG A 75 -12.06 7.13 -10.07
CA ARG A 75 -13.12 7.98 -10.66
C ARG A 75 -14.30 7.17 -11.19
N ALA A 76 -14.05 5.99 -11.73
CA ALA A 76 -15.07 5.06 -12.21
C ALA A 76 -15.81 4.33 -11.08
N GLY A 77 -15.39 4.50 -9.82
CA GLY A 77 -16.04 3.96 -8.64
C GLY A 77 -15.42 2.68 -8.08
N LEU A 78 -14.26 2.23 -8.59
CA LEU A 78 -13.56 1.12 -7.94
C LEU A 78 -13.02 1.53 -6.56
N LYS A 79 -13.19 0.64 -5.59
CA LYS A 79 -12.87 0.92 -4.18
C LYS A 79 -11.44 0.56 -3.78
N ALA A 80 -10.70 -0.16 -4.63
CA ALA A 80 -9.32 -0.58 -4.40
C ALA A 80 -8.53 -0.62 -5.72
N ILE A 81 -7.21 -0.58 -5.59
CA ILE A 81 -6.26 -0.65 -6.71
C ILE A 81 -5.37 -1.87 -6.50
N TYR A 82 -5.16 -2.65 -7.56
CA TYR A 82 -4.15 -3.70 -7.56
C TYR A 82 -2.90 -3.20 -8.28
N LEU A 83 -1.73 -3.45 -7.70
CA LEU A 83 -0.45 -3.21 -8.36
C LEU A 83 0.21 -4.56 -8.64
N SER A 84 0.35 -4.88 -9.92
CA SER A 84 0.88 -6.15 -10.41
C SER A 84 2.39 -6.11 -10.60
N GLY A 85 3.11 -7.09 -10.07
CA GLY A 85 4.56 -7.28 -10.32
C GLY A 85 4.86 -7.55 -11.80
N TRP A 86 4.03 -8.36 -12.45
CA TRP A 86 4.06 -8.58 -13.91
C TRP A 86 3.99 -7.27 -14.71
N GLN A 87 3.09 -6.35 -14.36
CA GLN A 87 2.97 -5.06 -15.04
C GLN A 87 4.19 -4.16 -14.78
N VAL A 88 4.77 -4.22 -13.59
CA VAL A 88 6.02 -3.54 -13.26
C VAL A 88 7.16 -4.08 -14.13
N ALA A 89 7.31 -5.40 -14.24
CA ALA A 89 8.29 -6.03 -15.12
C ALA A 89 8.11 -5.62 -16.59
N ALA A 90 6.86 -5.62 -17.06
CA ALA A 90 6.55 -5.36 -18.46
C ALA A 90 6.87 -3.93 -18.89
N ASP A 91 6.47 -2.90 -18.12
CA ASP A 91 6.47 -1.51 -18.63
C ASP A 91 6.64 -0.40 -17.56
N ALA A 92 6.88 -0.72 -16.28
CA ALA A 92 6.87 0.30 -15.23
C ALA A 92 7.98 0.17 -14.16
N ASN A 93 9.09 -0.48 -14.49
CA ASN A 93 10.19 -0.70 -13.55
C ASN A 93 11.32 0.33 -13.62
N THR A 94 12.17 0.30 -12.59
CA THR A 94 13.31 1.21 -12.40
C THR A 94 14.55 0.87 -13.22
N ALA A 95 14.55 -0.24 -13.97
CA ALA A 95 15.60 -0.53 -14.96
C ALA A 95 15.31 0.09 -16.33
N SER A 96 14.13 0.67 -16.54
CA SER A 96 13.69 1.21 -17.84
C SER A 96 13.80 0.17 -18.96
N ALA A 97 13.44 -1.08 -18.66
CA ALA A 97 13.50 -2.20 -19.59
C ALA A 97 12.20 -3.00 -19.55
N MET A 98 11.84 -3.61 -20.67
CA MET A 98 10.77 -4.59 -20.72
C MET A 98 11.32 -5.95 -20.27
N TYR A 99 10.71 -6.55 -19.24
CA TYR A 99 11.05 -7.88 -18.74
C TYR A 99 9.84 -8.83 -18.76
N PRO A 100 10.07 -10.16 -18.87
CA PRO A 100 9.09 -11.15 -18.44
C PRO A 100 8.96 -11.17 -16.91
N ASP A 101 7.92 -11.82 -16.42
CA ASP A 101 7.59 -11.97 -15.00
C ASP A 101 8.46 -13.02 -14.30
N GLN A 102 9.70 -12.62 -13.99
CA GLN A 102 10.73 -13.47 -13.37
C GLN A 102 11.58 -12.69 -12.34
N SER A 103 10.99 -11.67 -11.72
CA SER A 103 11.65 -10.79 -10.72
C SER A 103 13.02 -10.23 -11.16
N LEU A 104 13.19 -9.93 -12.45
CA LEU A 104 14.46 -9.44 -13.03
C LEU A 104 14.71 -7.94 -12.77
N TYR A 105 13.66 -7.20 -12.44
CA TYR A 105 13.75 -5.77 -12.22
C TYR A 105 14.28 -5.45 -10.79
N PRO A 106 14.89 -4.27 -10.57
CA PRO A 106 15.35 -3.87 -9.25
C PRO A 106 14.21 -3.80 -8.23
N ALA A 107 14.42 -4.37 -7.03
CA ALA A 107 13.38 -4.56 -6.00
C ALA A 107 12.63 -3.28 -5.55
N ASN A 108 13.17 -2.09 -5.82
CA ASN A 108 12.51 -0.82 -5.50
C ASN A 108 11.43 -0.41 -6.50
N ALA A 109 11.27 -1.12 -7.62
CA ALA A 109 10.37 -0.72 -8.71
C ALA A 109 8.89 -0.66 -8.29
N ALA A 110 8.37 -1.71 -7.65
CA ALA A 110 6.97 -1.75 -7.24
C ALA A 110 6.64 -0.71 -6.15
N PRO A 111 7.47 -0.51 -5.10
CA PRO A 111 7.30 0.62 -4.18
C PRO A 111 7.30 2.00 -4.86
N GLU A 112 8.17 2.22 -5.86
CA GLU A 112 8.16 3.47 -6.63
C GLU A 112 6.85 3.66 -7.42
N LEU A 113 6.26 2.59 -7.95
CA LEU A 113 4.96 2.66 -8.61
C LEU A 113 3.81 2.91 -7.61
N VAL A 114 3.80 2.30 -6.42
CA VAL A 114 2.85 2.65 -5.34
C VAL A 114 2.90 4.14 -5.04
N LYS A 115 4.11 4.68 -4.85
CA LYS A 115 4.32 6.09 -4.57
C LYS A 115 3.79 6.97 -5.70
N ARG A 116 4.01 6.60 -6.96
CA ARG A 116 3.48 7.33 -8.13
C ARG A 116 1.95 7.34 -8.13
N ILE A 117 1.31 6.20 -7.87
CA ILE A 117 -0.14 6.08 -7.78
C ILE A 117 -0.67 7.01 -6.68
N ASN A 118 -0.16 6.90 -5.46
CA ASN A 118 -0.57 7.75 -4.34
C ASN A 118 -0.37 9.25 -4.62
N ARG A 119 0.69 9.64 -5.32
CA ARG A 119 0.92 11.04 -5.73
C ARG A 119 -0.10 11.53 -6.75
N THR A 120 -0.52 10.69 -7.70
CA THR A 120 -1.59 11.06 -8.65
C THR A 120 -2.93 11.21 -7.93
N LEU A 121 -3.28 10.27 -7.04
CA LEU A 121 -4.50 10.34 -6.24
C LEU A 121 -4.50 11.58 -5.34
N GLN A 122 -3.36 11.91 -4.71
CA GLN A 122 -3.18 13.14 -3.95
C GLN A 122 -3.44 14.40 -4.80
N ARG A 123 -3.02 14.41 -6.06
CA ARG A 123 -3.29 15.55 -6.95
C ARG A 123 -4.78 15.65 -7.31
N ALA A 124 -5.43 14.53 -7.57
CA ALA A 124 -6.87 14.50 -7.85
C ALA A 124 -7.68 15.05 -6.67
N ASP A 125 -7.31 14.65 -5.45
CA ASP A 125 -7.87 15.17 -4.20
C ASP A 125 -7.66 16.68 -4.03
N GLN A 126 -6.44 17.17 -4.25
CA GLN A 126 -6.12 18.60 -4.17
C GLN A 126 -6.91 19.44 -5.17
N ILE A 127 -7.14 18.92 -6.39
CA ILE A 127 -7.92 19.61 -7.41
C ILE A 127 -9.36 19.81 -6.92
N GLU A 128 -10.06 18.73 -6.56
CA GLU A 128 -11.47 18.81 -6.16
C GLU A 128 -11.66 19.57 -4.83
N THR A 129 -10.71 19.43 -3.90
CA THR A 129 -10.66 20.24 -2.68
C THR A 129 -10.55 21.73 -3.02
N SER A 130 -9.70 22.11 -3.97
CA SER A 130 -9.51 23.52 -4.37
C SER A 130 -10.71 24.10 -5.12
N GLU A 131 -11.49 23.28 -5.80
CA GLU A 131 -12.71 23.71 -6.50
C GLU A 131 -13.90 23.96 -5.56
N GLY A 132 -13.84 23.47 -4.31
CA GLY A 132 -14.79 23.80 -3.25
C GLY A 132 -16.19 23.19 -3.41
N LYS A 133 -16.35 22.16 -4.25
CA LYS A 133 -17.65 21.51 -4.54
C LYS A 133 -17.81 20.14 -3.89
N GLY A 134 -16.85 19.74 -3.05
CA GLY A 134 -16.73 18.37 -2.55
C GLY A 134 -16.04 17.45 -3.54
N LEU A 135 -15.83 16.19 -3.15
CA LEU A 135 -15.21 15.17 -3.99
C LEU A 135 -16.24 14.52 -4.91
N SER A 136 -15.82 14.12 -6.11
CA SER A 136 -16.65 13.36 -7.06
C SER A 136 -16.71 11.85 -6.76
N VAL A 137 -15.90 11.41 -5.80
CA VAL A 137 -15.78 10.02 -5.31
C VAL A 137 -15.85 10.01 -3.79
N GLU A 138 -16.06 8.84 -3.17
CA GLU A 138 -16.05 8.71 -1.70
C GLU A 138 -14.69 9.11 -1.11
N THR A 139 -13.60 8.69 -1.76
CA THR A 139 -12.24 9.11 -1.45
C THR A 139 -11.35 8.91 -2.67
N TRP A 140 -10.37 9.80 -2.87
CA TRP A 140 -9.32 9.59 -3.85
C TRP A 140 -8.28 8.55 -3.39
N PHE A 141 -8.14 8.34 -2.08
CA PHE A 141 -7.11 7.46 -1.51
C PHE A 141 -7.64 6.03 -1.36
N ALA A 142 -7.98 5.40 -2.49
CA ALA A 142 -8.33 3.98 -2.51
C ALA A 142 -7.12 3.13 -2.07
N PRO A 143 -7.32 2.09 -1.23
CA PRO A 143 -6.24 1.20 -0.81
C PRO A 143 -5.58 0.51 -1.99
N ILE A 144 -4.24 0.49 -1.98
CA ILE A 144 -3.42 -0.20 -2.97
C ILE A 144 -2.98 -1.53 -2.36
N VAL A 145 -3.35 -2.64 -3.00
CA VAL A 145 -2.81 -3.97 -2.71
C VAL A 145 -1.68 -4.24 -3.69
N ALA A 146 -0.45 -4.37 -3.19
CA ALA A 146 0.76 -4.37 -4.00
C ALA A 146 1.52 -5.70 -3.97
N ASP A 147 2.04 -6.10 -5.12
CA ASP A 147 2.77 -7.35 -5.32
C ASP A 147 4.24 -7.27 -4.84
N PRO A 148 4.64 -8.02 -3.80
CA PRO A 148 6.02 -8.10 -3.34
C PRO A 148 6.84 -9.19 -4.04
N GLU A 149 6.28 -9.84 -5.07
CA GLU A 149 6.84 -11.01 -5.74
C GLU A 149 7.13 -12.13 -4.71
N THR A 150 8.36 -12.62 -4.68
CA THR A 150 8.88 -13.57 -3.69
C THR A 150 9.69 -12.89 -2.58
N GLY A 151 9.65 -11.55 -2.48
CA GLY A 151 10.45 -10.78 -1.52
C GLY A 151 11.89 -10.51 -1.96
N PHE A 152 12.24 -10.80 -3.22
CA PHE A 152 13.54 -10.47 -3.85
C PHE A 152 14.78 -11.03 -3.12
N GLY A 153 14.64 -12.17 -2.44
CA GLY A 153 15.76 -12.84 -1.78
C GLY A 153 15.34 -13.58 -0.52
N GLY A 154 16.05 -13.31 0.58
CA GLY A 154 15.78 -13.91 1.88
C GLY A 154 14.91 -13.05 2.80
N PRO A 155 14.75 -13.42 4.08
CA PRO A 155 13.89 -12.70 5.03
C PRO A 155 14.21 -11.21 5.19
N LEU A 156 15.48 -10.81 5.06
CA LEU A 156 15.87 -9.39 5.14
C LEU A 156 15.48 -8.59 3.89
N ASN A 157 15.47 -9.22 2.71
CA ASN A 157 14.96 -8.60 1.49
C ASN A 157 13.45 -8.39 1.58
N ALA A 158 12.72 -9.41 2.08
CA ALA A 158 11.29 -9.32 2.35
C ALA A 158 10.96 -8.23 3.39
N PHE A 159 11.80 -8.09 4.43
CA PHE A 159 11.66 -7.04 5.44
C PHE A 159 11.83 -5.63 4.83
N GLU A 160 12.85 -5.41 4.01
CA GLU A 160 13.09 -4.10 3.40
C GLU A 160 12.05 -3.73 2.34
N ILE A 161 11.58 -4.68 1.51
CA ILE A 161 10.52 -4.38 0.53
C ILE A 161 9.18 -4.06 1.22
N MET A 162 8.85 -4.76 2.33
CA MET A 162 7.66 -4.43 3.11
C MET A 162 7.71 -3.01 3.68
N LYS A 163 8.87 -2.60 4.23
CA LYS A 163 9.08 -1.20 4.67
C LYS A 163 8.92 -0.22 3.52
N ALA A 164 9.51 -0.50 2.37
CA ALA A 164 9.42 0.37 1.20
C ALA A 164 7.97 0.55 0.72
N PHE A 165 7.16 -0.50 0.75
CA PHE A 165 5.73 -0.40 0.43
C PHE A 165 4.94 0.41 1.46
N ILE A 166 5.20 0.21 2.76
CA ILE A 166 4.57 0.99 3.83
C ILE A 166 4.93 2.49 3.66
N GLU A 167 6.19 2.81 3.41
CA GLU A 167 6.64 4.20 3.16
C GLU A 167 6.02 4.81 1.89
N ALA A 168 5.80 3.98 0.86
CA ALA A 168 5.12 4.40 -0.37
C ALA A 168 3.60 4.58 -0.19
N GLY A 169 3.02 4.07 0.89
CA GLY A 169 1.60 4.15 1.21
C GLY A 169 0.76 3.00 0.66
N ALA A 170 1.30 1.80 0.53
CA ALA A 170 0.52 0.60 0.24
C ALA A 170 -0.39 0.23 1.43
N ALA A 171 -1.53 -0.40 1.14
CA ALA A 171 -2.50 -0.84 2.14
C ALA A 171 -2.34 -2.32 2.53
N GLY A 172 -1.81 -3.13 1.62
CA GLY A 172 -1.61 -4.58 1.78
C GLY A 172 -0.79 -5.17 0.65
#